data_AF-A0A7K2Y4S2-F1
#
_entry.id   AF-A0A7K2Y4S2-F1
#
_cell.length_a   1.000
_cell.length_b   1.000
_cell.length_c   1.000
_cell.angle_alpha   90.00
_cell.angle_beta   90.00
_cell.angle_gamma   90.00
#
_symmetry.space_group_name_H-M   'P 1'
#
loop_
_entity.id
_entity.type
_entity.pdbx_description
1 polymer ?
#
loop_
_entity_poly.entity_id
_entity_poly.type
_entity_poly.pdbx_seq_one_letter_code
_entity_poly.pdbx_strand_id
1 'polypeptide(L)'
;MPDLHGWISRQIAKAEAAAEACPPWPWTFNPDEDAVLAADDIRVVEAFALSSRQQYAVGAHIAAHDPAAVLRRCTADRIILEFHQQDSGGTACIGCGTWGDCQDWETSNINDCPTLLALALALGLTDEQRRQLHRPQPPEPDRAWGIGQPPDTSHVPAALRGPNWKAQP
;
A
#
# COMPACT_ATOMS: atom_id res chain seq x y z
N MET A 1 -4.41 -9.83 -10.01
CA MET A 1 -4.90 -8.76 -9.12
C MET A 1 -4.02 -7.53 -9.29
N PRO A 2 -4.40 -6.32 -8.81
CA PRO A 2 -3.45 -5.22 -8.68
C PRO A 2 -2.26 -5.61 -7.78
N ASP A 3 -1.23 -4.77 -7.76
CA ASP A 3 -0.19 -4.82 -6.73
C ASP A 3 -0.74 -4.38 -5.35
N LEU A 4 0.11 -4.39 -4.32
CA LEU A 4 -0.31 -4.04 -2.95
C LEU A 4 -0.85 -2.61 -2.88
N HIS A 5 -0.13 -1.66 -3.50
CA HIS A 5 -0.53 -0.25 -3.53
C HIS A 5 -1.91 -0.06 -4.21
N GLY A 6 -2.11 -0.66 -5.37
CA GLY A 6 -3.37 -0.63 -6.10
C GLY A 6 -4.50 -1.35 -5.38
N TRP A 7 -4.22 -2.42 -4.63
CA TRP A 7 -5.21 -3.08 -3.78
C TRP A 7 -5.69 -2.17 -2.65
N ILE A 8 -4.76 -1.55 -1.92
CA ILE A 8 -5.08 -0.59 -0.83
C ILE A 8 -5.90 0.57 -1.38
N SER A 9 -5.46 1.15 -2.51
CA SER A 9 -6.17 2.25 -3.18
C SER A 9 -7.64 1.93 -3.49
N ARG A 10 -7.92 0.67 -3.88
CA ARG A 10 -9.30 0.21 -4.13
C ARG A 10 -10.11 0.05 -2.85
N GLN A 11 -9.51 -0.43 -1.76
CA GLN A 11 -10.21 -0.55 -0.47
C GLN A 11 -10.56 0.81 0.10
N ILE A 12 -9.62 1.78 0.03
CA ILE A 12 -9.88 3.16 0.46
C ILE A 12 -11.03 3.75 -0.36
N ALA A 13 -11.00 3.64 -1.70
CA ALA A 13 -12.08 4.14 -2.56
C ALA A 13 -13.44 3.51 -2.24
N LYS A 14 -13.47 2.22 -1.90
CA LYS A 14 -14.69 1.53 -1.49
C LYS A 14 -15.23 2.08 -0.17
N ALA A 15 -14.35 2.34 0.80
CA ALA A 15 -14.73 2.91 2.10
C ALA A 15 -15.20 4.37 1.97
N GLU A 16 -14.52 5.18 1.14
CA GLU A 16 -14.91 6.55 0.80
C GLU A 16 -16.32 6.57 0.21
N ALA A 17 -16.56 5.80 -0.84
CA ALA A 17 -17.87 5.73 -1.50
C ALA A 17 -18.99 5.26 -0.56
N ALA A 18 -18.70 4.31 0.35
CA ALA A 18 -19.67 3.86 1.34
C ALA A 18 -20.00 4.97 2.35
N ALA A 19 -18.99 5.69 2.84
CA ALA A 19 -19.18 6.80 3.79
C ALA A 19 -19.93 7.98 3.14
N GLU A 20 -19.63 8.32 1.89
CA GLU A 20 -20.32 9.39 1.16
C GLU A 20 -21.81 9.08 0.89
N ALA A 21 -22.16 7.81 0.79
CA ALA A 21 -23.54 7.37 0.60
C ALA A 21 -24.37 7.31 1.90
N CYS A 22 -23.73 7.49 3.06
CA CYS A 22 -24.39 7.41 4.36
C CYS A 22 -25.13 8.71 4.75
N PRO A 23 -26.12 8.64 5.67
CA PRO A 23 -26.76 9.80 6.27
C PRO A 23 -25.76 10.80 6.89
N PRO A 24 -26.11 12.10 6.96
CA PRO A 24 -25.22 13.15 7.44
C PRO A 24 -24.71 12.89 8.87
N TRP A 25 -23.48 13.33 9.12
CA TRP A 25 -22.82 13.26 10.42
C TRP A 25 -23.24 14.47 11.31
N PRO A 26 -23.06 14.40 12.65
CA PRO A 26 -22.48 13.31 13.43
C PRO A 26 -23.45 12.14 13.66
N TRP A 27 -22.90 10.94 13.85
CA TRP A 27 -23.67 9.82 14.35
C TRP A 27 -23.51 9.70 15.86
N THR A 28 -24.61 9.50 16.58
CA THR A 28 -24.63 9.36 18.03
C THR A 28 -25.51 8.18 18.43
N PHE A 29 -25.08 7.40 19.42
CA PHE A 29 -25.90 6.34 19.98
C PHE A 29 -26.82 6.90 21.07
N ASN A 30 -28.13 6.72 20.90
CA ASN A 30 -29.15 7.02 21.91
C ASN A 30 -29.54 5.71 22.65
N PRO A 31 -29.17 5.56 23.93
CA PRO A 31 -29.46 4.36 24.71
C PRO A 31 -30.92 4.23 25.14
N ASP A 32 -31.70 5.33 25.16
CA ASP A 32 -33.13 5.28 25.53
C ASP A 32 -33.98 4.72 24.38
N GLU A 33 -33.47 4.87 23.15
CA GLU A 33 -34.11 4.41 21.92
C GLU A 33 -33.44 3.18 21.30
N ASP A 34 -32.34 2.72 21.92
CA ASP A 34 -31.49 1.64 21.43
C ASP A 34 -31.07 1.84 19.96
N ALA A 35 -30.84 3.10 19.54
CA ALA A 35 -30.65 3.44 18.14
C ALA A 35 -29.44 4.35 17.92
N VAL A 36 -28.78 4.20 16.78
CA VAL A 36 -27.82 5.17 16.27
C VAL A 36 -28.59 6.18 15.43
N LEU A 37 -28.44 7.45 15.79
CA LEU A 37 -29.07 8.59 15.14
C LEU A 37 -27.99 9.39 14.40
N ALA A 38 -28.33 9.88 13.21
CA ALA A 38 -27.58 10.86 12.45
C ALA A 38 -28.01 12.28 12.86
N ALA A 39 -27.44 13.31 12.22
CA ALA A 39 -27.91 14.68 12.39
C ALA A 39 -29.43 14.79 12.16
N ASP A 40 -30.06 15.74 12.86
CA ASP A 40 -31.52 15.97 12.83
C ASP A 40 -32.36 14.76 13.28
N ASP A 41 -31.83 13.94 14.20
CA ASP A 41 -32.49 12.77 14.80
C ASP A 41 -32.93 11.69 13.79
N ILE A 42 -32.26 11.64 12.64
CA ILE A 42 -32.53 10.62 11.62
C ILE A 42 -32.03 9.26 12.12
N ARG A 43 -32.93 8.29 12.28
CA ARG A 43 -32.56 6.93 12.68
C ARG A 43 -31.75 6.22 11.58
N VAL A 44 -30.50 5.88 11.90
CA VAL A 44 -29.60 5.14 11.00
C VAL A 44 -29.82 3.64 11.14
N VAL A 45 -29.80 3.14 12.38
CA VAL A 45 -29.95 1.71 12.70
C VAL A 45 -30.36 1.51 14.15
N GLU A 46 -31.05 0.40 14.42
CA GLU A 46 -31.34 -0.08 15.77
C GLU A 46 -30.24 -1.04 16.22
N ALA A 47 -29.66 -0.79 17.39
CA ALA A 47 -28.69 -1.66 18.01
C ALA A 47 -29.41 -2.75 18.81
N PHE A 48 -29.05 -4.00 18.57
CA PHE A 48 -29.63 -5.13 19.28
C PHE A 48 -28.52 -6.07 19.80
N ALA A 49 -28.65 -6.49 21.05
CA ALA A 49 -27.83 -7.53 21.64
C ALA A 49 -28.54 -8.23 22.81
N LEU A 50 -27.99 -9.35 23.27
CA LEU A 50 -28.58 -10.16 24.35
C LEU A 50 -28.44 -9.54 25.75
N SER A 51 -27.69 -8.44 25.88
CA SER A 51 -27.54 -7.69 27.13
C SER A 51 -27.36 -6.21 26.86
N SER A 52 -27.82 -5.35 27.79
CA SER A 52 -27.71 -3.89 27.66
C SER A 52 -26.26 -3.42 27.50
N ARG A 53 -25.30 -4.10 28.16
CA ARG A 53 -23.86 -3.79 27.99
C ARG A 53 -23.38 -4.07 26.57
N GLN A 54 -23.77 -5.20 25.99
CA GLN A 54 -23.40 -5.52 24.61
C GLN A 54 -24.11 -4.59 23.62
N GLN A 55 -25.38 -4.26 23.87
CA GLN A 55 -26.17 -3.36 23.03
C GLN A 55 -25.55 -1.97 23.00
N TYR A 56 -25.18 -1.43 24.16
CA TYR A 56 -24.44 -0.18 24.28
C TYR A 56 -23.13 -0.24 23.50
N ALA A 57 -22.34 -1.32 23.67
CA ALA A 57 -21.08 -1.47 22.96
C ALA A 57 -21.26 -1.53 21.43
N VAL A 58 -22.29 -2.21 20.94
CA VAL A 58 -22.63 -2.28 19.52
C VAL A 58 -23.02 -0.91 18.98
N GLY A 59 -23.97 -0.23 19.65
CA GLY A 59 -24.42 1.10 19.25
C GLY A 59 -23.30 2.13 19.25
N ALA A 60 -22.48 2.15 20.31
CA ALA A 60 -21.31 3.02 20.40
C ALA A 60 -20.25 2.70 19.33
N HIS A 61 -20.03 1.42 19.02
CA HIS A 61 -19.09 1.03 17.96
C HIS A 61 -19.57 1.49 16.59
N ILE A 62 -20.86 1.33 16.26
CA ILE A 62 -21.43 1.82 15.02
C ILE A 62 -21.33 3.34 14.94
N ALA A 63 -21.69 4.06 16.00
CA ALA A 63 -21.59 5.52 16.05
C ALA A 63 -20.13 6.02 15.90
N ALA A 64 -19.14 5.28 16.42
CA ALA A 64 -17.72 5.60 16.26
C ALA A 64 -17.23 5.45 14.81
N HIS A 65 -17.96 4.71 13.96
CA HIS A 65 -17.73 4.60 12.53
C HIS A 65 -18.58 5.60 11.72
N ASP A 66 -18.81 6.80 12.28
CA ASP A 66 -19.52 7.87 11.57
C ASP A 66 -18.82 8.20 10.22
N PRO A 67 -19.59 8.62 9.20
CA PRO A 67 -19.04 8.88 7.87
C PRO A 67 -17.86 9.86 7.85
N ALA A 68 -17.88 10.91 8.69
CA ALA A 68 -16.80 11.87 8.72
C ALA A 68 -15.53 11.28 9.35
N ALA A 69 -15.65 10.40 10.36
CA ALA A 69 -14.50 9.65 10.89
C ALA A 69 -13.89 8.71 9.85
N VAL A 70 -14.72 7.99 9.09
CA VAL A 70 -14.25 7.11 8.00
C VAL A 70 -13.51 7.92 6.94
N LEU A 71 -14.06 9.05 6.48
CA LEU A 71 -13.42 9.91 5.49
C LEU A 71 -12.08 10.51 5.97
N ARG A 72 -12.00 10.93 7.25
CA ARG A 72 -10.72 11.35 7.85
C ARG A 72 -9.69 10.23 7.84
N ARG A 73 -10.11 9.00 8.14
CA ARG A 73 -9.21 7.83 8.10
C ARG A 73 -8.74 7.54 6.67
N CYS A 74 -9.65 7.54 5.70
CA CYS A 74 -9.31 7.38 4.29
C CYS A 74 -8.31 8.44 3.82
N THR A 75 -8.51 9.70 4.23
CA THR A 75 -7.57 10.79 3.92
C THR A 75 -6.17 10.51 4.47
N ALA A 76 -6.07 10.05 5.73
CA ALA A 76 -4.77 9.68 6.32
C ALA A 76 -4.12 8.50 5.57
N ASP A 77 -4.90 7.49 5.22
CA ASP A 77 -4.41 6.32 4.47
C ASP A 77 -3.94 6.72 3.05
N ARG A 78 -4.60 7.68 2.39
CA ARG A 78 -4.17 8.27 1.10
C ARG A 78 -2.82 8.98 1.22
N ILE A 79 -2.63 9.76 2.27
CA ILE A 79 -1.35 10.46 2.53
C ILE A 79 -0.23 9.44 2.69
N ILE A 80 -0.47 8.33 3.41
CA ILE A 80 0.51 7.25 3.56
C ILE A 80 0.85 6.62 2.18
N LEU A 81 -0.15 6.36 1.35
CA LEU A 81 0.07 5.84 -0.02
C LEU A 81 0.89 6.81 -0.86
N GLU A 82 0.64 8.11 -0.76
CA GLU A 82 1.37 9.13 -1.52
C GLU A 82 2.86 9.12 -1.18
N PHE A 83 3.23 8.90 0.09
CA PHE A 83 4.63 8.75 0.47
C PHE A 83 5.25 7.41 0.04
N HIS A 84 4.46 6.33 0.02
CA HIS A 84 4.94 4.97 -0.27
C HIS A 84 4.61 4.52 -1.70
N GLN A 85 5.23 5.16 -2.68
CA GLN A 85 5.07 4.82 -4.09
C GLN A 85 6.19 3.90 -4.60
N GLN A 86 5.96 3.32 -5.79
CA GLN A 86 6.96 2.52 -6.47
C GLN A 86 7.97 3.45 -7.13
N ASP A 87 9.25 3.12 -7.04
CA ASP A 87 10.28 3.82 -7.80
C ASP A 87 10.02 3.68 -9.32
N SER A 88 10.18 4.80 -10.04
CA SER A 88 9.90 4.88 -11.47
C SER A 88 10.79 3.97 -12.33
N GLY A 89 12.01 3.66 -11.87
CA GLY A 89 12.99 2.83 -12.56
C GLY A 89 13.06 1.39 -12.07
N GLY A 90 12.22 1.00 -11.10
CA GLY A 90 12.37 -0.28 -10.41
C GLY A 90 11.08 -0.73 -9.74
N THR A 91 11.24 -1.59 -8.74
CA THR A 91 10.12 -2.11 -7.94
C THR A 91 10.16 -1.65 -6.51
N ALA A 92 11.19 -0.90 -6.10
CA ALA A 92 11.41 -0.49 -4.73
C ALA A 92 10.35 0.48 -4.23
N CYS A 93 10.20 0.57 -2.91
CA CYS A 93 9.34 1.57 -2.29
C CYS A 93 10.15 2.82 -1.93
N ILE A 94 9.81 3.97 -2.52
CA ILE A 94 10.52 5.23 -2.25
C ILE A 94 10.31 5.73 -0.82
N GLY A 95 9.12 5.48 -0.25
CA GLY A 95 8.73 5.98 1.07
C GLY A 95 9.47 5.32 2.24
N CYS A 96 10.05 4.14 2.01
CA CYS A 96 10.90 3.48 3.01
C CYS A 96 12.33 4.04 3.03
N GLY A 97 12.71 4.83 2.03
CA GLY A 97 14.05 5.37 1.90
C GLY A 97 15.08 4.34 1.48
N THR A 98 16.34 4.73 1.65
CA THR A 98 17.52 3.93 1.33
C THR A 98 18.37 3.68 2.57
N TRP A 99 19.16 2.62 2.54
CA TRP A 99 20.07 2.21 3.60
C TRP A 99 21.53 2.34 3.19
N GLY A 100 22.35 2.83 4.12
CA GLY A 100 23.80 2.90 3.98
C GLY A 100 24.31 3.87 2.91
N ASP A 101 25.62 3.83 2.67
CA ASP A 101 26.32 4.76 1.77
C ASP A 101 26.11 4.43 0.28
N CYS A 102 25.62 3.22 -0.03
CA CYS A 102 25.38 2.75 -1.40
C CYS A 102 24.01 3.14 -1.96
N GLN A 103 23.18 3.84 -1.18
CA GLN A 103 21.81 4.22 -1.56
C GLN A 103 20.93 3.01 -1.96
N ASP A 104 21.17 1.86 -1.34
CA ASP A 104 20.36 0.67 -1.58
C ASP A 104 18.96 0.86 -0.99
N TRP A 105 17.92 0.44 -1.71
CA TRP A 105 16.56 0.59 -1.21
C TRP A 105 16.29 -0.28 0.01
N GLU A 106 15.77 0.32 1.08
CA GLU A 106 15.37 -0.40 2.31
C GLU A 106 14.32 -1.48 1.99
N THR A 107 13.44 -1.19 1.04
CA THR A 107 12.45 -2.12 0.52
C THR A 107 12.60 -2.24 -0.98
N SER A 108 13.19 -3.35 -1.44
CA SER A 108 13.47 -3.58 -2.87
C SER A 108 12.22 -3.88 -3.71
N ASN A 109 11.09 -4.25 -3.09
CA ASN A 109 9.81 -4.46 -3.76
C ASN A 109 8.65 -3.82 -2.99
N ILE A 110 7.83 -3.00 -3.64
CA ILE A 110 6.72 -2.28 -3.02
C ILE A 110 5.70 -3.20 -2.33
N ASN A 111 5.53 -4.44 -2.79
CA ASN A 111 4.65 -5.41 -2.15
C ASN A 111 5.18 -5.93 -0.80
N ASP A 112 6.43 -5.64 -0.47
CA ASP A 112 7.04 -5.98 0.82
C ASP A 112 7.20 -4.76 1.74
N CYS A 113 6.72 -3.58 1.31
CA CYS A 113 6.79 -2.38 2.13
C CYS A 113 6.08 -2.61 3.48
N PRO A 114 6.80 -2.51 4.62
CA PRO A 114 6.23 -2.83 5.93
C PRO A 114 5.07 -1.90 6.29
N THR A 115 5.16 -0.62 5.92
CA THR A 115 4.09 0.36 6.13
C THR A 115 2.83 -0.01 5.34
N LEU A 116 2.97 -0.35 4.05
CA LEU A 116 1.84 -0.74 3.22
C LEU A 116 1.22 -2.07 3.67
N LEU A 117 2.04 -3.02 4.12
CA LEU A 117 1.54 -4.28 4.68
C LEU A 117 0.76 -4.06 5.98
N ALA A 118 1.24 -3.18 6.87
CA ALA A 118 0.51 -2.81 8.07
C ALA A 118 -0.82 -2.11 7.75
N LEU A 119 -0.83 -1.21 6.77
CA LEU A 119 -2.04 -0.56 6.29
C LEU A 119 -3.03 -1.57 5.68
N ALA A 120 -2.54 -2.48 4.83
CA ALA A 120 -3.38 -3.49 4.21
C ALA A 120 -3.98 -4.47 5.25
N LEU A 121 -3.23 -4.80 6.30
CA LEU A 121 -3.75 -5.60 7.42
C LEU A 121 -4.94 -4.90 8.10
N ALA A 122 -4.85 -3.59 8.35
CA ALA A 122 -5.95 -2.81 8.93
C ALA A 122 -7.20 -2.79 8.02
N LEU A 123 -7.00 -2.90 6.70
CA LEU A 123 -8.06 -2.99 5.69
C LEU A 123 -8.54 -4.43 5.44
N GLY A 124 -8.04 -5.41 6.19
CA GLY A 124 -8.48 -6.81 6.12
C GLY A 124 -7.84 -7.64 5.02
N LEU A 125 -6.63 -7.29 4.55
CA LEU A 125 -5.89 -8.14 3.62
C LEU A 125 -5.57 -9.50 4.25
N THR A 126 -6.00 -10.56 3.59
CA THR A 126 -5.69 -11.94 3.99
C THR A 126 -4.42 -12.47 3.33
N ASP A 127 -3.81 -13.50 3.91
CA ASP A 127 -2.63 -14.17 3.33
C ASP A 127 -2.90 -14.74 1.94
N GLU A 128 -4.11 -15.25 1.70
CA GLU A 128 -4.50 -15.76 0.39
C GLU A 128 -4.58 -14.65 -0.66
N GLN A 129 -5.23 -13.53 -0.33
CA GLN A 129 -5.25 -12.36 -1.22
C GLN A 129 -3.85 -11.82 -1.46
N ARG A 130 -2.99 -11.81 -0.43
CA ARG A 130 -1.59 -11.38 -0.56
C ARG A 130 -0.81 -12.23 -1.55
N ARG A 131 -0.99 -13.56 -1.54
CA ARG A 131 -0.36 -14.47 -2.51
C ARG A 131 -0.79 -14.22 -3.96
N GLN A 132 -2.00 -13.67 -4.14
CA GLN A 132 -2.57 -13.42 -5.47
C GLN A 132 -2.25 -12.02 -6.02
N LEU A 133 -1.65 -11.13 -5.22
CA LEU A 133 -1.27 -9.79 -5.66
C LEU A 133 -0.25 -9.87 -6.81
N HIS A 134 -0.41 -8.99 -7.80
CA HIS A 134 0.60 -8.86 -8.83
C HIS A 134 1.88 -8.32 -8.18
N ARG A 135 2.98 -9.05 -8.31
CA ARG A 135 4.27 -8.63 -7.80
C ARG A 135 5.07 -7.98 -8.94
N PRO A 136 5.29 -6.66 -8.88
CA PRO A 136 6.13 -5.97 -9.87
C PRO A 136 7.46 -6.71 -9.98
N GLN A 137 7.87 -6.98 -11.21
CA GLN A 137 9.18 -7.54 -11.50
C GLN A 137 10.15 -6.39 -11.81
N PRO A 138 11.41 -6.48 -11.37
CA PRO A 138 12.41 -5.52 -11.82
C PRO A 138 12.45 -5.54 -13.35
N PRO A 139 12.73 -4.39 -14.00
CA PRO A 139 12.95 -4.38 -15.43
C PRO A 139 14.01 -5.43 -15.75
N GLU A 140 13.80 -6.21 -16.81
CA GLU A 140 14.87 -7.10 -17.26
C GLU A 140 16.12 -6.24 -17.45
N PRO A 141 17.26 -6.64 -16.87
CA PRO A 141 18.48 -5.90 -17.10
C PRO A 141 18.65 -5.81 -18.60
N ASP A 142 18.80 -4.59 -19.10
CA ASP A 142 19.05 -4.38 -20.53
C ASP A 142 20.21 -5.29 -20.88
N ARG A 143 19.94 -6.32 -21.71
CA ARG A 143 20.96 -7.30 -22.13
C ARG A 143 22.09 -6.62 -22.90
N ALA A 144 22.02 -5.30 -23.11
CA ALA A 144 23.11 -4.42 -23.51
C ALA A 144 24.30 -4.36 -22.54
N TRP A 145 24.15 -4.76 -21.26
CA TRP A 145 25.31 -5.09 -20.39
C TRP A 145 25.81 -6.52 -20.57
N GLY A 146 25.33 -7.24 -21.58
CA GLY A 146 26.08 -8.36 -22.13
C GLY A 146 27.45 -7.82 -22.44
N ILE A 147 28.46 -8.34 -21.72
CA ILE A 147 29.90 -8.10 -21.90
C ILE A 147 30.09 -7.49 -23.27
N GLY A 148 30.16 -6.15 -23.34
CA GLY A 148 30.31 -5.47 -24.62
C GLY A 148 31.47 -6.17 -25.32
N GLN A 149 31.37 -6.37 -26.64
CA GLN A 149 32.44 -7.00 -27.40
C GLN A 149 33.76 -6.45 -26.84
N PRO A 150 34.63 -7.31 -26.25
CA PRO A 150 35.75 -6.83 -25.47
C PRO A 150 36.47 -5.78 -26.32
N PRO A 151 36.83 -4.62 -25.75
CA PRO A 151 37.33 -3.50 -26.52
C PRO A 151 38.42 -4.00 -27.46
N ASP A 152 38.39 -3.59 -28.73
CA ASP A 152 39.38 -4.05 -29.69
C ASP A 152 40.77 -3.62 -29.19
N THR A 153 41.55 -4.57 -28.70
CA THR A 153 42.89 -4.35 -28.17
C THR A 153 43.97 -4.52 -29.24
N SER A 154 43.60 -4.63 -30.52
CA SER A 154 44.53 -4.76 -31.64
C SER A 154 45.54 -3.61 -31.71
N HIS A 155 45.12 -2.40 -31.31
CA HIS A 155 45.94 -1.19 -31.27
C HIS A 155 46.87 -1.10 -30.05
N VAL A 156 46.69 -1.94 -29.02
CA VAL A 156 47.54 -1.93 -27.82
C VAL A 156 48.86 -2.67 -28.12
N PRO A 157 50.04 -2.07 -27.86
CA PRO A 157 51.33 -2.73 -28.06
C PRO A 157 51.44 -4.05 -27.28
N ALA A 158 52.06 -5.07 -27.87
CA ALA A 158 52.17 -6.41 -27.29
C ALA A 158 52.80 -6.42 -25.88
N ALA A 159 53.75 -5.53 -25.61
CA ALA A 159 54.41 -5.39 -24.31
C ALA A 159 53.47 -4.93 -23.17
N LEU A 160 52.29 -4.40 -23.50
CA LEU A 160 51.29 -3.90 -22.55
C LEU A 160 50.04 -4.79 -22.47
N ARG A 161 49.97 -5.91 -23.20
CA ARG A 161 48.82 -6.83 -23.16
C ARG A 161 48.95 -7.80 -21.99
N GLY A 162 47.87 -7.95 -21.21
CA GLY A 162 47.79 -8.97 -20.16
C GLY A 162 47.76 -10.40 -20.74
N PRO A 163 48.11 -11.44 -19.95
CA PRO A 163 48.27 -12.82 -20.43
C PRO A 163 47.00 -13.45 -21.05
N ASN A 164 45.83 -12.84 -20.83
CA ASN A 164 44.54 -13.36 -21.29
C ASN A 164 43.84 -12.48 -22.34
N TRP A 165 44.53 -11.47 -22.91
CA TRP A 165 43.94 -10.58 -23.92
C TRP A 165 44.11 -11.20 -25.31
N LYS A 166 43.09 -11.90 -25.80
CA LYS A 166 43.08 -12.48 -27.14
C LYS A 166 42.86 -11.36 -28.17
N ALA A 167 43.81 -11.20 -29.10
CA ALA A 167 43.49 -10.54 -30.36
C ALA A 167 42.45 -11.40 -31.08
N GLN A 168 41.30 -10.84 -31.45
CA GLN A 168 40.42 -11.52 -32.38
C GLN A 168 41.19 -11.69 -33.72
N PRO A 169 41.07 -12.85 -34.40
CA PRO A 169 41.73 -13.11 -35.68
C PRO A 169 41.24 -12.18 -36.79
#